data_AF-A0A2V7TD00-F1
#
_entry.id   AF-A0A2V7TD00-F1
#
_cell.length_a   1.000
_cell.length_b   1.000
_cell.length_c   1.000
_cell.angle_alpha   90.00
_cell.angle_beta   90.00
_cell.angle_gamma   90.00
#
_symmetry.space_group_name_H-M   'P 1'
#
loop_
_entity.id
_entity.type
_entity.pdbx_description
1 polymer ?
#
loop_
_entity_poly.entity_id
_entity_poly.type
_entity_poly.pdbx_seq_one_letter_code
_entity_poly.pdbx_strand_id
1 'polypeptide(L)'
;MLCLILAACRAEGHPGIARAWPELGTTMSVAAWGADSDRVLRALEAAHDSVDRIDSLLQRPMSIPPIDSLRRAVRQRTGVAVPIDSIAYGYALDRAAMAVANAVDSALLDVGGQYYWLGRPTHRAVGIPDPDNTLRTLGVVDLQGGSLRTASRRNAPPGSARSVTVLAPNALSANAWAAALLALAGGCDRALAVAPEMGVVCADSASVRWTTGLQNRVSLPAVRAP
;
A
#
# COMPACT_ATOMS: atom_id res chain seq x y z
N MET A 1 -25.35 -23.45 38.17
CA MET A 1 -25.10 -23.26 36.73
C MET A 1 -23.83 -22.43 36.59
N LEU A 2 -22.73 -23.03 36.14
CA LEU A 2 -21.43 -22.38 36.00
C LEU A 2 -21.32 -21.84 34.56
N CYS A 3 -21.33 -20.52 34.39
CA CYS A 3 -21.05 -19.90 33.09
C CYS A 3 -19.54 -19.86 32.87
N LEU A 4 -19.03 -20.76 32.02
CA LEU A 4 -17.70 -20.63 31.42
C LEU A 4 -17.76 -19.51 30.37
N ILE A 5 -17.28 -18.33 30.73
CA ILE A 5 -16.96 -17.27 29.77
C ILE A 5 -15.63 -17.66 29.14
N LEU A 6 -15.67 -18.29 27.97
CA LEU A 6 -14.50 -18.43 27.12
C LEU A 6 -14.14 -17.04 26.59
N ALA A 7 -13.24 -16.36 27.29
CA ALA A 7 -12.50 -15.24 26.74
C ALA A 7 -11.60 -15.79 25.62
N ALA A 8 -12.15 -15.90 24.41
CA ALA A 8 -11.36 -16.16 23.23
C ALA A 8 -10.53 -14.91 22.95
N CYS A 9 -9.30 -14.88 23.47
CA CYS A 9 -8.25 -14.05 22.91
C CYS A 9 -8.10 -14.47 21.43
N ARG A 10 -8.77 -13.75 20.52
CA ARG A 10 -8.51 -13.86 19.09
C ARG A 10 -7.12 -13.27 18.85
N ALA A 11 -6.09 -14.10 19.03
CA ALA A 11 -4.90 -13.95 18.22
C ALA A 11 -5.38 -13.90 16.77
N GLU A 12 -4.98 -12.89 15.99
CA GLU A 12 -5.25 -12.89 14.56
C GLU A 12 -4.78 -14.24 14.02
N GLY A 13 -5.72 -15.10 13.61
CA GLY A 13 -5.41 -16.47 13.23
C GLY A 13 -4.38 -16.47 12.10
N HIS A 14 -3.55 -17.51 12.01
CA HIS A 14 -2.73 -17.71 10.81
C HIS A 14 -3.64 -17.72 9.58
N PRO A 15 -3.20 -17.18 8.43
CA PRO A 15 -3.99 -17.26 7.21
C PRO A 15 -4.28 -18.72 6.91
N GLY A 16 -5.50 -19.01 6.45
CA GLY A 16 -5.86 -20.36 6.03
C GLY A 16 -5.00 -20.82 4.86
N ILE A 17 -4.66 -19.88 3.96
CA ILE A 17 -3.76 -20.11 2.82
C ILE A 17 -2.90 -18.87 2.58
N ALA A 18 -1.61 -19.09 2.32
CA ALA A 18 -0.70 -18.08 1.80
C ALA A 18 0.06 -18.61 0.57
N ARG A 19 0.28 -17.73 -0.41
CA ARG A 19 1.04 -18.01 -1.64
C ARG A 19 1.87 -16.78 -2.03
N ALA A 20 2.94 -17.04 -2.77
CA ALA A 20 3.77 -16.01 -3.36
C ALA A 20 4.24 -16.43 -4.76
N TRP A 21 4.36 -15.45 -5.65
CA TRP A 21 4.74 -15.63 -7.05
C TRP A 21 5.72 -14.54 -7.48
N PRO A 22 6.64 -14.82 -8.40
CA PRO A 22 7.43 -13.80 -9.06
C PRO A 22 6.54 -13.08 -10.10
N GLU A 23 6.25 -11.81 -9.87
CA GLU A 23 5.32 -11.03 -10.69
C GLU A 23 5.85 -9.61 -10.89
N LEU A 24 5.68 -9.04 -12.09
CA LEU A 24 6.01 -7.64 -12.38
C LEU A 24 7.46 -7.24 -11.99
N GLY A 25 8.41 -8.18 -12.12
CA GLY A 25 9.81 -7.99 -11.71
C GLY A 25 10.06 -7.94 -10.20
N THR A 26 9.08 -8.35 -9.38
CA THR A 26 9.17 -8.42 -7.91
C THR A 26 8.43 -9.66 -7.39
N THR A 27 8.18 -9.73 -6.08
CA THR A 27 7.36 -10.78 -5.48
C THR A 27 5.96 -10.23 -5.22
N MET A 28 4.96 -10.95 -5.72
CA MET A 28 3.58 -10.83 -5.26
C MET A 28 3.34 -11.87 -4.16
N SER A 29 2.64 -11.51 -3.10
CA SER A 29 2.14 -12.47 -2.12
C SER A 29 0.69 -12.20 -1.75
N VAL A 30 -0.04 -13.26 -1.43
CA VAL A 30 -1.43 -13.19 -0.97
C VAL A 30 -1.59 -14.13 0.22
N ALA A 31 -2.05 -13.58 1.33
CA ALA A 31 -2.46 -14.32 2.51
C ALA A 31 -3.95 -14.09 2.75
N ALA A 32 -4.73 -15.16 2.85
CA ALA A 32 -6.19 -15.07 2.94
C ALA A 32 -6.77 -15.93 4.07
N TRP A 33 -7.89 -15.46 4.59
CA TRP A 33 -8.70 -16.11 5.62
C TRP A 33 -10.08 -16.42 5.05
N GLY A 34 -10.53 -17.66 5.20
CA GLY A 34 -11.84 -18.11 4.77
C GLY A 34 -12.09 -19.53 5.26
N ALA A 35 -13.36 -19.90 5.38
CA ALA A 35 -13.75 -21.23 5.89
C ALA A 35 -13.51 -22.37 4.89
N ASP A 36 -13.54 -22.08 3.58
CA ASP A 36 -13.38 -23.06 2.49
C ASP A 36 -12.01 -22.91 1.83
N SER A 37 -11.08 -23.77 2.21
CA SER A 37 -9.70 -23.75 1.71
C SER A 37 -9.61 -23.93 0.19
N ASP A 38 -10.44 -24.77 -0.42
CA ASP A 38 -10.39 -24.99 -1.86
C ASP A 38 -10.88 -23.75 -2.63
N ARG A 39 -11.91 -23.08 -2.11
CA ARG A 39 -12.39 -21.80 -2.65
C ARG A 39 -11.37 -20.69 -2.49
N VAL A 40 -10.71 -20.62 -1.33
CA VAL A 40 -9.62 -19.65 -1.09
C VAL A 40 -8.48 -19.89 -2.06
N LEU A 41 -8.05 -21.15 -2.25
CA LEU A 41 -6.95 -21.49 -3.16
C LEU A 41 -7.25 -21.07 -4.60
N ARG A 42 -8.42 -21.43 -5.13
CA ARG A 42 -8.85 -21.03 -6.48
C ARG A 42 -8.88 -19.51 -6.67
N ALA A 43 -9.27 -18.78 -5.63
CA ALA A 43 -9.30 -17.32 -5.68
C ALA A 43 -7.90 -16.70 -5.69
N LEU A 44 -6.96 -17.30 -4.96
CA LEU A 44 -5.56 -16.92 -4.97
C LEU A 44 -4.93 -17.17 -6.36
N GLU A 45 -5.23 -18.30 -6.99
CA GLU A 45 -4.84 -18.60 -8.37
C GLU A 45 -5.44 -17.59 -9.36
N ALA A 46 -6.74 -17.29 -9.24
CA ALA A 46 -7.39 -16.27 -10.08
C ALA A 46 -6.79 -14.85 -9.88
N ALA A 47 -6.31 -14.52 -8.68
CA ALA A 47 -5.61 -13.27 -8.42
C ALA A 47 -4.25 -13.22 -9.12
N HIS A 48 -3.48 -14.31 -9.07
CA HIS A 48 -2.22 -14.46 -9.80
C HIS A 48 -2.44 -14.35 -11.31
N ASP A 49 -3.38 -15.13 -11.89
CA ASP A 49 -3.70 -15.09 -13.33
C ASP A 49 -4.14 -13.70 -13.81
N SER A 50 -4.78 -12.93 -12.92
CA SER A 50 -5.18 -11.55 -13.18
C SER A 50 -3.97 -10.62 -13.29
N VAL A 51 -2.96 -10.80 -12.43
CA VAL A 51 -1.72 -10.00 -12.44
C VAL A 51 -0.83 -10.37 -13.62
N ASP A 52 -0.63 -11.66 -13.89
CA ASP A 52 0.12 -12.15 -15.06
C ASP A 52 -0.45 -11.58 -16.38
N ARG A 53 -1.78 -11.53 -16.49
CA ARG A 53 -2.45 -10.89 -17.63
C ARG A 53 -2.12 -9.41 -17.72
N ILE A 54 -2.06 -8.69 -16.61
CA ILE A 54 -1.69 -7.27 -16.60
C ILE A 54 -0.22 -7.10 -16.99
N ASP A 55 0.70 -7.92 -16.50
CA ASP A 55 2.12 -7.87 -16.89
C ASP A 55 2.27 -8.03 -18.41
N SER A 56 1.62 -9.06 -18.98
CA SER A 56 1.56 -9.30 -20.42
C SER A 56 1.02 -8.11 -21.22
N LEU A 57 0.06 -7.38 -20.66
CA LEU A 57 -0.54 -6.20 -21.26
C LEU A 57 0.39 -4.97 -21.20
N LEU A 58 1.16 -4.80 -20.12
CA LEU A 58 2.12 -3.70 -19.96
C LEU A 58 3.31 -3.80 -20.92
N GLN A 59 3.63 -5.00 -21.40
CA GLN A 59 4.65 -5.21 -22.43
C GLN A 59 4.24 -4.67 -23.81
N ARG A 60 3.00 -4.17 -23.97
CA ARG A 60 2.47 -3.62 -25.23
C ARG A 60 2.05 -2.16 -25.06
N PRO A 61 2.16 -1.30 -26.10
CA PRO A 61 1.63 0.06 -26.03
C PRO A 61 0.10 0.00 -25.95
N MET A 62 -0.49 0.26 -24.78
CA MET A 62 -1.94 0.30 -24.62
C MET A 62 -2.43 1.36 -23.65
N SER A 63 -3.65 1.85 -23.88
CA SER A 63 -4.38 2.72 -22.97
C SER A 63 -5.18 1.87 -21.98
N ILE A 64 -5.04 2.19 -20.69
CA ILE A 64 -5.83 1.61 -19.61
C ILE A 64 -6.61 2.77 -19.00
N PRO A 65 -7.92 2.91 -19.28
CA PRO A 65 -8.67 4.12 -18.94
C PRO A 65 -8.62 4.54 -17.45
N PRO A 66 -8.68 3.61 -16.47
CA PRO A 66 -8.49 3.96 -15.06
C PRO A 66 -7.12 4.59 -14.76
N ILE A 67 -6.05 4.03 -15.33
CA ILE A 67 -4.69 4.54 -15.20
C ILE A 67 -4.59 5.93 -15.83
N ASP A 68 -5.07 6.08 -17.06
CA ASP A 68 -5.00 7.36 -17.78
C ASP A 68 -5.80 8.47 -17.10
N SER A 69 -6.97 8.12 -16.55
CA SER A 69 -7.80 9.05 -15.77
C SER A 69 -7.06 9.54 -14.53
N LEU A 70 -6.49 8.62 -13.74
CA LEU A 70 -5.77 8.98 -12.53
C LEU A 70 -4.50 9.79 -12.84
N ARG A 71 -3.74 9.43 -13.87
CA ARG A 71 -2.56 10.21 -14.30
C ARG A 71 -2.92 11.64 -14.66
N ARG A 72 -4.04 11.85 -15.37
CA ARG A 72 -4.54 13.19 -15.66
C ARG A 72 -4.90 13.96 -14.39
N ALA A 73 -5.63 13.34 -13.46
CA ALA A 73 -6.02 13.97 -12.20
C ALA A 73 -4.80 14.36 -11.35
N VAL A 74 -3.84 13.45 -11.20
CA VAL A 74 -2.57 13.69 -10.50
C VAL A 74 -1.81 14.85 -11.16
N ARG A 75 -1.65 14.85 -12.48
CA ARG A 75 -0.96 15.93 -13.21
C ARG A 75 -1.67 17.28 -13.04
N GLN A 76 -3.00 17.31 -13.11
CA GLN A 76 -3.77 18.53 -12.93
C GLN A 76 -3.56 19.14 -11.54
N ARG A 77 -3.44 18.30 -10.51
CA ARG A 77 -3.32 18.76 -9.12
C ARG A 77 -1.89 19.07 -8.68
N THR A 78 -0.92 18.32 -9.22
CA THR A 78 0.48 18.35 -8.77
C THR A 78 1.43 19.00 -9.78
N GLY A 79 1.05 19.06 -11.06
CA GLY A 79 1.96 19.34 -12.17
C GLY A 79 2.89 18.18 -12.55
N VAL A 80 2.94 17.10 -11.76
CA VAL A 80 3.83 15.96 -11.97
C VAL A 80 3.24 14.98 -12.97
N ALA A 81 4.05 14.57 -13.95
CA ALA A 81 3.72 13.48 -14.85
C ALA A 81 4.24 12.16 -14.27
N VAL A 82 3.33 11.27 -13.89
CA VAL A 82 3.70 9.95 -13.36
C VAL A 82 3.83 8.93 -14.51
N PRO A 83 4.96 8.21 -14.62
CA PRO A 83 5.15 7.13 -15.59
C PRO A 83 4.16 5.97 -15.39
N ILE A 84 3.74 5.32 -16.48
CA ILE A 84 2.72 4.25 -16.42
C ILE A 84 3.22 3.01 -15.66
N ASP A 85 4.46 2.60 -15.92
CA ASP A 85 5.19 1.53 -15.25
C ASP A 85 5.24 1.73 -13.74
N SER A 86 5.41 2.98 -13.29
CA SER A 86 5.46 3.29 -11.85
C SER A 86 4.13 3.08 -11.12
N ILE A 87 3.00 3.05 -11.83
CA ILE A 87 1.65 2.93 -11.21
C ILE A 87 0.88 1.68 -11.61
N ALA A 88 1.33 0.97 -12.63
CA ALA A 88 0.69 -0.25 -13.12
C ALA A 88 0.57 -1.34 -12.05
N TYR A 89 1.54 -1.42 -11.13
CA TYR A 89 1.50 -2.35 -9.99
C TYR A 89 0.27 -2.12 -9.11
N GLY A 90 -0.11 -0.85 -8.93
CA GLY A 90 -1.30 -0.50 -8.15
C GLY A 90 -2.57 -0.98 -8.84
N TYR A 91 -2.62 -0.86 -10.17
CA TYR A 91 -3.75 -1.39 -10.94
C TYR A 91 -3.80 -2.92 -10.93
N ALA A 92 -2.66 -3.60 -11.11
CA ALA A 92 -2.60 -5.05 -11.03
C ALA A 92 -3.07 -5.56 -9.66
N LEU A 93 -2.64 -4.90 -8.58
CA LEU A 93 -3.05 -5.23 -7.21
C LEU A 93 -4.55 -4.99 -6.98
N ASP A 94 -5.14 -3.94 -7.56
CA ASP A 94 -6.60 -3.73 -7.54
C ASP A 94 -7.33 -4.88 -8.24
N ARG A 95 -6.82 -5.33 -9.40
CA ARG A 95 -7.39 -6.46 -10.16
C ARG A 95 -7.27 -7.78 -9.40
N ALA A 96 -6.17 -8.00 -8.69
CA ALA A 96 -5.98 -9.15 -7.80
C ALA A 96 -6.95 -9.11 -6.62
N ALA A 97 -7.09 -7.96 -5.95
CA ALA A 97 -8.01 -7.79 -4.83
C ALA A 97 -9.47 -8.08 -5.24
N MET A 98 -9.87 -7.66 -6.44
CA MET A 98 -11.20 -7.98 -6.98
C MET A 98 -11.42 -9.49 -7.19
N ALA A 99 -10.39 -10.24 -7.60
CA ALA A 99 -10.50 -11.68 -7.82
C ALA A 99 -10.75 -12.46 -6.53
N VAL A 100 -10.22 -11.98 -5.40
CA VAL A 100 -10.38 -12.65 -4.09
C VAL A 100 -11.55 -12.11 -3.26
N ALA A 101 -12.04 -10.90 -3.53
CA ALA A 101 -12.97 -10.18 -2.64
C ALA A 101 -14.21 -10.95 -2.21
N ASN A 102 -14.78 -11.78 -3.10
CA ASN A 102 -15.98 -12.55 -2.80
C ASN A 102 -15.67 -13.94 -2.24
N ALA A 103 -14.43 -14.40 -2.34
CA ALA A 103 -14.01 -15.76 -2.01
C ALA A 103 -13.56 -15.94 -0.55
N VAL A 104 -13.20 -14.84 0.11
CA VAL A 104 -12.49 -14.82 1.39
C VAL A 104 -13.19 -13.88 2.39
N ASP A 105 -12.99 -14.10 3.68
CA ASP A 105 -13.46 -13.18 4.74
C ASP A 105 -12.56 -11.94 4.85
N SER A 106 -11.26 -12.17 4.69
CA SER A 106 -10.25 -11.12 4.59
C SER A 106 -9.03 -11.61 3.83
N ALA A 107 -8.23 -10.69 3.29
CA ALA A 107 -6.93 -11.00 2.72
C ALA A 107 -5.97 -9.80 2.81
N LEU A 108 -4.68 -10.13 2.88
CA LEU A 108 -3.56 -9.22 2.70
C LEU A 108 -2.87 -9.58 1.40
N LEU A 109 -2.80 -8.63 0.48
CA LEU A 109 -2.04 -8.74 -0.75
C LEU A 109 -0.82 -7.82 -0.67
N ASP A 110 0.29 -8.24 -1.24
CA ASP A 110 1.52 -7.45 -1.38
C ASP A 110 2.07 -7.62 -2.79
N VAL A 111 2.46 -6.51 -3.43
CA VAL A 111 3.29 -6.50 -4.64
C VAL A 111 4.38 -5.44 -4.46
N GLY A 112 5.63 -5.86 -4.36
CA GLY A 112 6.78 -4.93 -4.30
C GLY A 112 6.74 -3.94 -3.13
N GLY A 113 6.19 -4.35 -1.98
CA GLY A 113 6.02 -3.49 -0.80
C GLY A 113 4.85 -2.52 -0.93
N GLN A 114 3.90 -2.80 -1.82
CA GLN A 114 2.59 -2.17 -1.81
C GLN A 114 1.58 -3.14 -1.21
N TYR A 115 0.93 -2.73 -0.13
CA TYR A 115 -0.03 -3.58 0.58
C TYR A 115 -1.47 -3.26 0.19
N TYR A 116 -2.34 -4.27 0.20
CA TYR A 116 -3.79 -4.13 0.12
C TYR A 116 -4.45 -5.03 1.15
N TRP A 117 -5.24 -4.45 2.05
CA TRP A 117 -6.09 -5.19 2.99
C TRP A 117 -7.56 -5.13 2.55
N LEU A 118 -8.17 -6.30 2.44
CA LEU A 118 -9.61 -6.46 2.19
C LEU A 118 -10.27 -7.28 3.31
N GLY A 119 -11.55 -7.00 3.55
CA GLY A 119 -12.34 -7.60 4.62
C GLY A 119 -12.68 -6.58 5.71
N ARG A 120 -12.91 -7.08 6.93
CA ARG A 120 -13.20 -6.22 8.09
C ARG A 120 -11.98 -5.32 8.42
N PRO A 121 -12.21 -4.14 9.03
CA PRO A 121 -11.10 -3.30 9.46
C PRO A 121 -10.07 -4.06 10.31
N THR A 122 -8.80 -3.77 10.11
CA THR A 122 -7.68 -4.36 10.85
C THR A 122 -6.86 -3.27 11.55
N HIS A 123 -5.85 -3.66 12.34
CA HIS A 123 -4.92 -2.72 12.99
C HIS A 123 -3.47 -3.06 12.68
N ARG A 124 -3.18 -3.33 11.38
CA ARG A 124 -1.87 -3.81 10.96
C ARG A 124 -0.88 -2.66 10.96
N ALA A 125 0.15 -2.78 11.79
CA ALA A 125 1.31 -1.90 11.78
C ALA A 125 2.14 -2.10 10.51
N VAL A 126 2.20 -1.07 9.65
CA VAL A 126 3.06 -1.05 8.46
C VAL A 126 4.23 -0.10 8.70
N GLY A 127 5.46 -0.62 8.65
CA GLY A 127 6.67 0.16 8.82
C GLY A 127 6.99 1.04 7.61
N ILE A 128 7.49 2.24 7.88
CA ILE A 128 7.99 3.19 6.89
C ILE A 128 9.53 3.11 6.93
N PRO A 129 10.18 2.43 5.99
CA PRO A 129 11.63 2.26 6.01
C PRO A 129 12.37 3.58 5.72
N ASP A 130 13.53 3.77 6.34
CA ASP A 130 14.48 4.82 5.96
C ASP A 130 15.17 4.41 4.65
N PRO A 131 15.03 5.18 3.56
CA PRO A 131 15.60 4.81 2.26
C PRO A 131 17.13 4.74 2.25
N ASP A 132 17.81 5.42 3.18
CA ASP A 132 19.27 5.41 3.28
C ASP A 132 19.78 4.32 4.23
N ASN A 133 18.90 3.77 5.09
CA ASN A 133 19.19 2.62 5.95
C ASN A 133 17.92 1.78 6.18
N THR A 134 17.71 0.76 5.35
CA THR A 134 16.47 -0.03 5.37
C THR A 134 16.27 -0.88 6.64
N LEU A 135 17.28 -1.00 7.50
CA LEU A 135 17.15 -1.61 8.82
C LEU A 135 16.55 -0.65 9.86
N ARG A 136 16.44 0.64 9.53
CA ARG A 136 15.83 1.66 10.36
C ARG A 136 14.43 1.98 9.86
N THR A 137 13.47 1.95 10.78
CA THR A 137 12.10 2.40 10.55
C THR A 137 11.97 3.87 10.94
N LEU A 138 11.45 4.71 10.06
CA LEU A 138 11.16 6.14 10.31
C LEU A 138 9.89 6.33 11.13
N GLY A 139 8.93 5.41 10.97
CA GLY A 139 7.64 5.43 11.63
C GLY A 139 6.83 4.19 11.26
N VAL A 140 5.71 4.00 11.94
CA VAL A 140 4.75 2.95 11.67
C VAL A 140 3.40 3.61 11.44
N VAL A 141 2.65 3.14 10.46
CA VAL A 141 1.28 3.58 10.21
C VAL A 141 0.32 2.41 10.33
N ASP A 142 -0.82 2.65 10.98
CA ASP A 142 -1.89 1.68 11.18
C ASP A 142 -2.73 1.53 9.91
N LEU A 143 -2.57 0.40 9.20
CA LEU A 143 -3.38 0.02 8.05
C LEU A 143 -4.68 -0.60 8.56
N GLN A 144 -5.79 0.07 8.27
CA GLN A 144 -7.13 -0.39 8.66
C GLN A 144 -7.91 -1.04 7.51
N GLY A 145 -7.56 -0.73 6.27
CA GLY A 145 -8.20 -1.24 5.06
C GLY A 145 -7.74 -0.49 3.83
N GLY A 146 -8.10 -1.00 2.66
CA GLY A 146 -7.64 -0.45 1.38
C GLY A 146 -6.16 -0.72 1.16
N SER A 147 -5.50 0.17 0.41
CA SER A 147 -4.10 0.02 0.04
C SER A 147 -3.20 1.08 0.67
N LEU A 148 -1.95 0.69 0.86
CA LEU A 148 -0.86 1.54 1.30
C LEU A 148 0.35 1.34 0.39
N ARG A 149 0.92 2.46 -0.10
CA ARG A 149 2.20 2.45 -0.82
C ARG A 149 3.18 3.43 -0.19
N THR A 150 4.40 2.97 0.02
CA THR A 150 5.55 3.84 0.30
C THR A 150 6.40 4.01 -0.95
N ALA A 151 6.54 5.25 -1.43
CA ALA A 151 7.51 5.64 -2.44
C ALA A 151 8.67 6.34 -1.73
N SER A 152 9.91 5.98 -2.06
CA SER A 152 11.08 6.57 -1.41
C SER A 152 12.23 6.78 -2.39
N ARG A 153 13.16 7.66 -2.00
CA ARG A 153 14.34 8.01 -2.79
C ARG A 153 15.55 8.09 -1.87
N ARG A 154 16.54 7.25 -2.16
CA ARG A 154 17.86 7.28 -1.51
C ARG A 154 18.58 8.57 -1.87
N ASN A 155 19.37 9.11 -0.93
CA ASN A 155 20.18 10.31 -1.11
C ASN A 155 19.37 11.51 -1.65
N ALA A 156 18.14 11.69 -1.17
CA ALA A 156 17.31 12.79 -1.67
C ALA A 156 17.95 14.16 -1.33
N PRO A 157 17.84 15.16 -2.22
CA PRO A 157 18.37 16.48 -1.95
C PRO A 157 17.77 17.11 -0.69
N PRO A 158 18.52 17.95 0.04
CA PRO A 158 17.98 18.71 1.17
C PRO A 158 16.69 19.46 0.79
N GLY A 159 15.71 19.45 1.68
CA GLY A 159 14.40 20.08 1.45
C GLY A 159 13.45 19.30 0.54
N SER A 160 13.88 18.16 -0.03
CA SER A 160 12.99 17.25 -0.77
C SER A 160 12.40 16.19 0.15
N ALA A 161 11.24 15.65 -0.23
CA ALA A 161 10.73 14.43 0.38
C ALA A 161 11.69 13.25 0.11
N ARG A 162 11.95 12.45 1.14
CA ARG A 162 12.76 11.23 1.10
C ARG A 162 11.90 9.97 1.07
N SER A 163 10.77 9.99 1.76
CA SER A 163 9.81 8.89 1.80
C SER A 163 8.40 9.46 1.87
N VAL A 164 7.49 8.97 1.04
CA VAL A 164 6.07 9.33 1.05
C VAL A 164 5.26 8.05 1.06
N THR A 165 4.47 7.87 2.12
CA THR A 165 3.51 6.78 2.28
C THR A 165 2.10 7.31 2.07
N VAL A 166 1.34 6.71 1.16
CA VAL A 166 -0.05 7.09 0.91
C VAL A 166 -0.96 5.91 1.21
N LEU A 167 -2.02 6.16 1.97
CA LEU A 167 -3.13 5.27 2.23
C LEU A 167 -4.32 5.73 1.39
N ALA A 168 -4.90 4.81 0.62
CA ALA A 168 -6.05 5.08 -0.23
C ALA A 168 -7.01 3.87 -0.28
N PRO A 169 -8.27 4.07 -0.66
CA PRO A 169 -9.22 2.96 -0.79
C PRO A 169 -8.82 1.89 -1.80
N ASN A 170 -8.00 2.25 -2.81
CA ASN A 170 -7.52 1.35 -3.85
C ASN A 170 -6.01 1.53 -4.07
N ALA A 171 -5.38 0.49 -4.60
CA ALA A 171 -3.94 0.40 -4.83
C ALA A 171 -3.46 1.30 -5.96
N LEU A 172 -4.22 1.48 -7.02
CA LEU A 172 -3.85 2.40 -8.10
C LEU A 172 -3.69 3.83 -7.57
N SER A 173 -4.61 4.30 -6.72
CA SER A 173 -4.53 5.62 -6.09
C SER A 173 -3.37 5.72 -5.12
N ALA A 174 -3.21 4.76 -4.20
CA ALA A 174 -2.11 4.77 -3.25
C ALA A 174 -0.76 4.88 -3.95
N ASN A 175 -0.56 4.11 -5.03
CA ASN A 175 0.70 4.09 -5.76
C ASN A 175 0.95 5.37 -6.55
N ALA A 176 -0.05 5.85 -7.30
CA ALA A 176 0.12 7.06 -8.12
C ALA A 176 0.36 8.31 -7.28
N TRP A 177 -0.38 8.48 -6.18
CA TRP A 177 -0.17 9.63 -5.30
C TRP A 177 1.15 9.53 -4.54
N ALA A 178 1.57 8.35 -4.07
CA ALA A 178 2.88 8.21 -3.43
C ALA A 178 4.02 8.62 -4.38
N ALA A 179 3.99 8.16 -5.64
CA ALA A 179 4.97 8.52 -6.65
C ALA A 179 4.96 10.02 -6.96
N ALA A 180 3.77 10.61 -7.16
CA ALA A 180 3.63 12.02 -7.49
C ALA A 180 4.09 12.94 -6.36
N LEU A 181 3.68 12.65 -5.13
CA LEU A 181 4.00 13.45 -3.95
C LEU A 181 5.49 13.37 -3.59
N LEU A 182 6.15 12.23 -3.83
CA LEU A 182 7.61 12.11 -3.68
C LEU A 182 8.36 12.99 -4.69
N ALA A 183 7.83 13.11 -5.91
CA ALA A 183 8.43 13.89 -7.00
C ALA A 183 8.13 15.39 -6.92
N LEU A 184 7.24 15.84 -6.02
CA LEU A 184 6.89 17.25 -5.87
C LEU A 184 8.08 18.10 -5.42
N ALA A 185 8.25 19.23 -6.09
CA ALA A 185 9.06 20.33 -5.57
C ALA A 185 8.41 20.92 -4.31
N GLY A 186 9.22 21.28 -3.31
CA GLY A 186 8.73 21.77 -2.01
C GLY A 186 8.53 20.68 -0.95
N GLY A 187 8.92 19.44 -1.25
CA GLY A 187 9.04 18.37 -0.26
C GLY A 187 7.76 18.09 0.52
N CYS A 188 7.90 17.76 1.80
CA CYS A 188 6.77 17.32 2.62
C CYS A 188 5.73 18.42 2.88
N ASP A 189 6.10 19.70 2.92
CA ASP A 189 5.14 20.80 3.07
C ASP A 189 4.14 20.83 1.91
N ARG A 190 4.66 20.76 0.68
CA ARG A 190 3.83 20.71 -0.53
C ARG A 190 3.04 19.40 -0.60
N ALA A 191 3.68 18.28 -0.28
CA ALA A 191 3.05 16.96 -0.37
C ALA A 191 1.79 16.85 0.51
N LEU A 192 1.86 17.36 1.74
CA LEU A 192 0.74 17.32 2.69
C LEU A 192 -0.35 18.36 2.35
N ALA A 193 0.03 19.52 1.80
CA ALA A 193 -0.92 20.57 1.42
C ALA A 193 -1.71 20.26 0.14
N VAL A 194 -1.11 19.51 -0.81
CA VAL A 194 -1.74 19.19 -2.09
C VAL A 194 -2.82 18.13 -1.94
N ALA A 195 -2.68 17.21 -0.99
CA ALA A 195 -3.52 16.03 -0.81
C ALA A 195 -4.09 15.89 0.64
N PRO A 196 -4.70 16.93 1.23
CA PRO A 196 -5.07 16.94 2.64
C PRO A 196 -6.16 15.93 3.00
N GLU A 197 -7.00 15.53 2.03
CA GLU A 197 -8.06 14.53 2.21
C GLU A 197 -7.55 13.09 2.18
N MET A 198 -6.33 12.86 1.69
CA MET A 198 -5.73 11.53 1.65
C MET A 198 -4.92 11.28 2.92
N GLY A 199 -4.81 10.00 3.31
CA GLY A 199 -3.88 9.61 4.36
C GLY A 199 -2.47 9.64 3.81
N VAL A 200 -1.67 10.65 4.17
CA VAL A 200 -0.28 10.78 3.70
C VAL A 200 0.64 10.88 4.91
N VAL A 201 1.71 10.09 4.91
CA VAL A 201 2.88 10.26 5.78
C VAL A 201 4.05 10.64 4.90
N CYS A 202 4.73 11.74 5.20
CA CYS A 202 5.89 12.20 4.46
C CYS A 202 7.07 12.37 5.43
N ALA A 203 8.23 11.86 5.02
CA ALA A 203 9.48 12.03 5.73
C ALA A 203 10.52 12.72 4.85
N ASP A 204 11.24 13.65 5.45
CA ASP A 204 12.40 14.34 4.87
C ASP A 204 13.63 14.14 5.77
N SER A 205 14.69 14.94 5.61
CA SER A 205 15.88 14.84 6.45
C SER A 205 15.67 15.33 7.89
N ALA A 206 14.63 16.13 8.14
CA ALA A 206 14.40 16.79 9.41
C ALA A 206 13.31 16.10 10.25
N SER A 207 12.26 15.59 9.61
CA SER A 207 11.07 15.12 10.34
C SER A 207 10.23 14.11 9.55
N VAL A 208 9.34 13.44 10.28
CA VAL A 208 8.21 12.66 9.74
C VAL A 208 6.93 13.42 10.08
N ARG A 209 6.09 13.67 9.07
CA ARG A 209 4.89 14.49 9.13
C ARG A 209 3.73 13.77 8.44
N TRP A 210 2.49 14.05 8.80
CA TRP A 210 1.33 13.37 8.22
C TRP A 210 0.10 14.28 8.11
N THR A 211 -0.85 13.89 7.26
CA THR A 211 -2.15 14.56 7.16
C THR A 211 -3.01 14.28 8.39
N THR A 212 -3.90 15.20 8.74
CA THR A 212 -4.75 15.12 9.95
C THR A 212 -5.61 13.86 10.00
N GLY A 213 -5.99 13.29 8.86
CA GLY A 213 -6.73 12.02 8.78
C GLY A 213 -5.96 10.80 9.30
N LEU A 214 -4.64 10.91 9.48
CA LEU A 214 -3.80 9.88 10.10
C LEU A 214 -3.42 10.20 11.55
N GLN A 215 -4.04 11.22 12.15
CA GLN A 215 -3.83 11.50 13.56
C GLN A 215 -4.20 10.26 14.39
N ASN A 216 -3.32 9.89 15.33
CA ASN A 216 -3.43 8.68 16.15
C ASN A 216 -3.31 7.35 15.38
N ARG A 217 -2.95 7.39 14.10
CA ARG A 217 -2.65 6.20 13.27
C ARG A 217 -1.18 6.11 12.89
N VAL A 218 -0.36 7.10 13.27
CA VAL A 218 1.08 7.10 13.03
C VAL A 218 1.81 7.10 14.38
N SER A 219 2.76 6.18 14.52
CA SER A 219 3.63 6.06 15.68
C SER A 219 5.08 6.22 15.24
N LEU A 220 5.81 7.10 15.89
CA LEU A 220 7.25 7.27 15.65
C LEU A 220 8.04 6.32 16.58
N PRO A 221 9.22 5.83 16.16
CA PRO A 221 10.08 5.07 17.04
C PRO A 221 10.44 5.91 18.27
N ALA A 222 10.51 5.29 19.44
CA ALA A 222 11.03 5.95 20.62
C ALA A 222 12.45 6.47 20.31
N VAL A 223 12.69 7.76 20.56
CA VAL A 223 14.04 8.31 20.52
C VAL A 223 14.83 7.57 21.59
N ARG A 224 15.82 6.76 21.19
CA ARG A 224 16.77 6.22 22.17
C ARG A 224 17.49 7.43 22.77
N ALA A 225 17.32 7.64 24.07
CA ALA A 225 18.14 8.58 24.81
C ALA A 225 19.62 8.19 24.63
N PRO A 226 20.54 9.16 24.55
CA PRO A 226 21.96 8.92 24.36
C PRO A 226 22.57 8.04 25.47
#